data_AF-A0A841L6A9-F1
#
_entry.id   AF-A0A841L6A9-F1
#
_cell.length_a   1.000
_cell.length_b   1.000
_cell.length_c   1.000
_cell.angle_alpha   90.00
_cell.angle_beta   90.00
_cell.angle_gamma   90.00
#
_symmetry.space_group_name_H-M   'P 1'
#
loop_
_entity.id
_entity.type
_entity.pdbx_description
1 polymer ?
#
loop_
_entity_poly.entity_id
_entity_poly.type
_entity_poly.pdbx_seq_one_letter_code
_entity_poly.pdbx_strand_id
1 'polypeptide(L)'
;MKKIGYVLILVSFFLLGFSFSTKVFSEEAVEMKIIKSSSGHNMIKVYGPSSLQQVYVEIFHKDTDLLAGVHVDYYVLEKLNGSERNVFLINTKYFGNRKDIIFKMFPGSAREEKFRLSDLEEIYVEDGQPNTMEQINGLNIMSFNIHHGKNKLGFYTLDHIGKLIIDHQIDIVGLQEVDKYVVRSKFEDQVKKIASETSMYYAFAPNMRLMGAEYGNAILSKYPIESYQNVKLPGFREKRGLLVSKIHVGDQTINFLVTHLGLTKEEKLNQFNVLRQYVEYFGEKTILVGDFNSRPDHEGIQQIKYQLIDAAADTEEYYQHTYDGIVIKNRIDYIFISPDMKATNYKVIDTNISDHLPVIASIEI
;
A
#
# COMPACT_ATOMS: atom_id res chain seq x y z
N MET A 1 -0.64 -8.41 54.98
CA MET A 1 -0.99 -9.52 54.06
C MET A 1 -2.09 -9.01 53.13
N LYS A 2 -1.99 -8.85 51.81
CA LYS A 2 -1.12 -9.40 50.77
C LYS A 2 -0.81 -8.29 49.75
N LYS A 3 0.45 -7.83 49.71
CA LYS A 3 1.09 -7.26 48.51
C LYS A 3 1.92 -8.39 47.90
N ILE A 4 1.30 -9.37 47.25
CA ILE A 4 1.94 -10.35 46.36
C ILE A 4 0.86 -10.73 45.34
N GLY A 5 0.89 -10.08 44.18
CA GLY A 5 -0.05 -10.34 43.08
C GLY A 5 0.36 -9.75 41.74
N TYR A 6 1.54 -9.13 41.66
CA TYR A 6 2.07 -8.51 40.43
C TYR A 6 3.51 -8.94 40.08
N VAL A 7 4.07 -9.92 40.79
CA VAL A 7 5.45 -10.41 40.56
C VAL A 7 5.48 -11.77 39.84
N LEU A 8 4.33 -12.37 39.51
CA LEU A 8 4.24 -13.68 38.87
C LEU A 8 3.86 -13.66 37.38
N ILE A 9 3.88 -12.49 36.72
CA ILE A 9 3.72 -12.37 35.26
C ILE A 9 5.04 -11.98 34.56
N LEU A 10 6.10 -11.69 35.32
CA LEU A 10 7.38 -11.21 34.79
C LEU A 10 8.51 -12.27 34.76
N VAL A 11 8.24 -13.53 35.13
CA VAL A 11 9.28 -14.58 35.20
C VAL A 11 8.99 -15.81 34.32
N SER A 12 7.84 -15.88 33.65
CA SER A 12 7.56 -16.97 32.69
C SER A 12 8.01 -16.67 31.24
N PHE A 13 8.70 -15.54 31.00
CA PHE A 13 9.16 -15.14 29.67
C PHE A 13 10.58 -15.60 29.30
N PHE A 14 11.30 -16.31 30.18
CA PHE A 14 12.73 -16.63 29.98
C PHE A 14 13.07 -18.11 29.73
N LEU A 15 12.10 -18.98 29.43
CA LEU A 15 12.34 -20.42 29.25
C LEU A 15 11.77 -21.05 27.96
N LEU A 16 11.52 -20.24 26.93
CA LEU A 16 11.36 -20.76 25.56
C LEU A 16 12.61 -20.38 24.77
N GLY A 17 13.44 -21.39 24.51
CA GLY A 17 14.72 -21.26 23.82
C GLY A 17 14.55 -20.64 22.44
N PHE A 18 14.78 -19.34 22.36
CA PHE A 18 15.20 -18.71 21.12
C PHE A 18 16.62 -19.20 20.84
N SER A 19 16.72 -20.14 19.90
CA SER A 19 17.96 -20.37 19.17
C SER A 19 18.29 -19.10 18.41
N PHE A 20 19.05 -18.18 19.04
CA PHE A 20 19.80 -17.18 18.31
C PHE A 20 20.79 -17.95 17.44
N SER A 21 20.42 -18.15 16.17
CA SER A 21 21.40 -18.40 15.12
C SER A 21 22.34 -17.20 15.16
N THR A 22 23.54 -17.42 15.70
CA THR A 22 24.65 -16.47 15.60
C THR A 22 25.04 -16.43 14.12
N LYS A 23 24.32 -15.62 13.34
CA LYS A 23 24.74 -15.27 12.00
C LYS A 23 26.09 -14.58 12.13
N VAL A 24 27.10 -15.22 11.54
CA VAL A 24 28.48 -14.76 11.47
C VAL A 24 28.48 -13.30 11.00
N PHE A 25 29.07 -12.44 11.82
CA PHE A 25 29.03 -10.99 11.69
C PHE A 25 30.13 -10.50 10.76
N SER A 26 29.81 -9.55 9.87
CA SER A 26 30.79 -8.88 9.01
C SER A 26 31.31 -7.61 9.69
N GLU A 27 32.63 -7.44 9.73
CA GLU A 27 33.31 -6.23 10.22
C GLU A 27 33.33 -5.08 9.19
N GLU A 28 32.88 -5.32 7.96
CA GLU A 28 32.93 -4.33 6.87
C GLU A 28 32.00 -3.13 7.09
N ALA A 29 32.50 -1.94 6.76
CA ALA A 29 31.79 -0.68 6.91
C ALA A 29 30.59 -0.56 5.95
N VAL A 30 29.50 0.00 6.48
CA VAL A 30 28.31 0.35 5.72
C VAL A 30 28.46 1.78 5.19
N GLU A 31 27.96 2.03 3.99
CA GLU A 31 28.04 3.34 3.34
C GLU A 31 26.63 3.84 3.03
N MET A 32 26.39 5.15 3.21
CA MET A 32 25.11 5.78 2.92
C MET A 32 25.30 6.88 1.89
N LYS A 33 24.40 6.95 0.89
CA LYS A 33 24.42 7.96 -0.18
C LYS A 33 23.02 8.49 -0.46
N ILE A 34 22.93 9.70 -0.98
CA ILE A 34 21.68 10.26 -1.48
C ILE A 34 21.59 9.89 -2.96
N ILE A 35 20.48 9.25 -3.36
CA ILE A 35 20.10 9.14 -4.75
C ILE A 35 19.23 10.35 -5.09
N LYS A 36 19.66 11.13 -6.07
CA LYS A 36 18.82 12.16 -6.68
C LYS A 36 18.37 11.67 -8.05
N SER A 37 17.06 11.53 -8.20
CA SER A 37 16.41 11.28 -9.49
C SER A 37 15.99 12.62 -10.11
N SER A 38 16.05 12.71 -11.43
CA SER A 38 15.57 13.89 -12.18
C SER A 38 14.06 14.11 -12.04
N SER A 39 13.31 13.06 -11.66
CA SER A 39 11.88 13.12 -11.34
C SER A 39 11.57 13.69 -9.94
N GLY A 40 12.60 14.06 -9.17
CA GLY A 40 12.45 14.63 -7.83
C GLY A 40 12.25 13.59 -6.72
N HIS A 41 12.24 12.30 -7.05
CA HIS A 41 12.23 11.20 -6.09
C HIS A 41 13.62 10.98 -5.49
N ASN A 42 13.90 11.66 -4.38
CA ASN A 42 15.13 11.45 -3.65
C ASN A 42 14.99 10.20 -2.75
N MET A 43 16.05 9.39 -2.68
CA MET A 43 16.13 8.24 -1.78
C MET A 43 17.48 8.25 -1.05
N ILE A 44 17.55 7.50 0.05
CA ILE A 44 18.79 7.16 0.73
C ILE A 44 19.14 5.72 0.38
N LYS A 45 20.32 5.53 -0.17
CA LYS A 45 20.88 4.22 -0.52
C LYS A 45 21.88 3.81 0.54
N VAL A 46 21.75 2.60 1.05
CA VAL A 46 22.63 2.04 2.08
C VAL A 46 23.31 0.81 1.50
N TYR A 47 24.64 0.84 1.41
CA TYR A 47 25.46 -0.26 0.92
C TYR A 47 26.03 -1.05 2.10
N GLY A 48 25.56 -2.28 2.27
CA GLY A 48 26.07 -3.21 3.27
C GLY A 48 26.89 -4.36 2.67
N PRO A 49 27.67 -5.06 3.50
CA PRO A 49 28.30 -6.33 3.10
C PRO A 49 27.23 -7.37 2.73
N SER A 50 27.59 -8.36 1.93
CA SER A 50 26.67 -9.42 1.46
C SER A 50 26.04 -10.26 2.59
N SER A 51 26.66 -10.29 3.77
CA SER A 51 26.11 -10.92 4.97
C SER A 51 25.03 -10.09 5.68
N LEU A 52 24.94 -8.79 5.39
CA LEU A 52 23.95 -7.90 5.98
C LEU A 52 22.62 -8.10 5.27
N GLN A 53 21.63 -8.68 5.94
CA GLN A 53 20.34 -9.02 5.34
C GLN A 53 19.20 -8.08 5.74
N GLN A 54 19.44 -7.23 6.73
CA GLN A 54 18.46 -6.26 7.20
C GLN A 54 19.18 -5.08 7.85
N VAL A 55 18.55 -3.91 7.83
CA VAL A 55 19.00 -2.71 8.54
C VAL A 55 17.85 -2.09 9.32
N TYR A 56 18.17 -1.53 10.48
CA TYR A 56 17.29 -0.63 11.20
C TYR A 56 17.90 0.76 11.20
N VAL A 57 17.13 1.78 10.82
CA VAL A 57 17.57 3.17 10.74
C VAL A 57 16.60 4.06 11.49
N GLU A 58 17.09 4.72 12.53
CA GLU A 58 16.38 5.83 13.17
C GLU A 58 16.77 7.14 12.50
N ILE A 59 15.78 7.97 12.21
CA ILE A 59 15.93 9.24 11.50
C ILE A 59 15.56 10.36 12.46
N PHE A 60 16.52 11.21 12.78
CA PHE A 60 16.35 12.34 13.68
C PHE A 60 16.43 13.68 12.93
N HIS A 61 15.70 14.67 13.41
CA HIS A 61 15.94 16.07 13.11
C HIS A 61 16.69 16.72 14.28
N LYS A 62 17.79 17.42 13.98
CA LYS A 62 18.63 18.13 14.97
C LYS A 62 19.07 17.26 16.17
N ASP A 63 19.42 15.99 15.92
CA ASP A 63 19.91 14.99 16.88
C ASP A 63 18.92 14.54 17.98
N THR A 64 17.84 15.29 18.23
CA THR A 64 16.95 15.07 19.39
C THR A 64 15.53 14.67 19.02
N ASP A 65 15.06 15.03 17.83
CA ASP A 65 13.68 14.83 17.40
C ASP A 65 13.57 13.60 16.49
N LEU A 66 13.18 12.45 17.06
CA LEU A 66 13.02 11.21 16.29
C LEU A 66 11.82 11.35 15.34
N LEU A 67 12.09 11.37 14.04
CA LEU A 67 11.07 11.45 12.99
C LEU A 67 10.52 10.07 12.61
N ALA A 68 11.40 9.07 12.49
CA ALA A 68 11.02 7.72 12.07
C ALA A 68 12.04 6.66 12.51
N GLY A 69 11.56 5.44 12.75
CA GLY A 69 12.37 4.22 12.76
C GLY A 69 11.97 3.38 11.55
N VAL A 70 12.94 3.03 10.71
CA VAL A 70 12.75 2.32 9.46
C VAL A 70 13.48 0.98 9.56
N HIS A 71 12.73 -0.12 9.49
CA HIS A 71 13.29 -1.46 9.35
C HIS A 71 13.20 -1.85 7.87
N VAL A 72 14.33 -2.26 7.29
CA VAL A 72 14.43 -2.69 5.89
C VAL A 72 15.09 -4.05 5.87
N ASP A 73 14.34 -5.08 5.49
CA ASP A 73 14.77 -6.47 5.40
C ASP A 73 14.78 -7.00 3.96
N TYR A 74 14.56 -6.10 3.00
CA TYR A 74 14.74 -6.33 1.57
C TYR A 74 15.93 -5.55 1.03
N TYR A 75 16.74 -6.19 0.19
CA TYR A 75 17.92 -5.60 -0.43
C TYR A 75 18.07 -6.02 -1.90
N VAL A 76 18.72 -5.16 -2.68
CA VAL A 76 19.13 -5.45 -4.06
C VAL A 76 20.62 -5.81 -4.07
N LEU A 77 21.02 -6.74 -4.93
CA LEU A 77 22.42 -7.06 -5.14
C LEU A 77 23.03 -6.11 -6.16
N GLU A 78 24.10 -5.42 -5.77
CA GLU A 78 24.89 -4.60 -6.70
C GLU A 78 26.36 -5.03 -6.69
N LYS A 79 26.93 -5.14 -7.91
CA LYS A 79 28.37 -5.37 -8.09
C LYS A 79 29.07 -4.03 -8.17
N LEU A 80 29.84 -3.71 -7.13
CA LEU A 80 30.63 -2.49 -7.06
C LEU A 80 32.11 -2.88 -6.97
N ASN A 81 32.92 -2.42 -7.93
CA ASN A 81 34.36 -2.69 -7.98
C ASN A 81 34.73 -4.19 -7.83
N GLY A 82 33.92 -5.08 -8.40
CA GLY A 82 34.13 -6.53 -8.35
C GLY A 82 33.67 -7.24 -7.06
N SER A 83 33.11 -6.52 -6.08
CA SER A 83 32.52 -7.08 -4.86
C SER A 83 31.00 -6.93 -4.87
N GLU A 84 30.27 -7.98 -4.47
CA GLU A 84 28.81 -7.94 -4.33
C GLU A 84 28.42 -7.33 -2.99
N ARG A 85 27.58 -6.30 -3.03
CA ARG A 85 27.03 -5.62 -1.85
C ARG A 85 25.51 -5.69 -1.84
N ASN A 86 24.97 -5.79 -0.63
CA ASN A 86 23.53 -5.72 -0.40
C ASN A 86 23.15 -4.25 -0.25
N VAL A 87 22.18 -3.82 -1.06
CA VAL A 87 21.76 -2.43 -1.15
C VAL A 87 20.35 -2.29 -0.60
N PHE A 88 20.20 -1.43 0.41
CA PHE A 88 18.92 -1.09 1.02
C PHE A 88 18.51 0.31 0.59
N LEU A 89 17.20 0.50 0.37
CA LEU A 89 16.65 1.77 -0.07
C LEU A 89 15.71 2.34 1.02
N ILE A 90 15.94 3.59 1.39
CA ILE A 90 15.17 4.31 2.41
C ILE A 90 14.59 5.56 1.76
N ASN A 91 13.26 5.69 1.79
CA ASN A 91 12.56 6.79 1.13
C ASN A 91 12.72 8.12 1.89
N THR A 92 12.95 9.24 1.20
CA THR A 92 13.10 10.56 1.83
C THR A 92 11.82 11.12 2.44
N LYS A 93 10.65 10.52 2.18
CA LYS A 93 9.35 10.88 2.79
C LYS A 93 9.40 10.92 4.32
N TYR A 94 10.29 10.15 4.95
CA TYR A 94 10.43 10.12 6.41
C TYR A 94 10.96 11.42 7.01
N PHE A 95 11.59 12.29 6.20
CA PHE A 95 12.10 13.58 6.67
C PHE A 95 11.70 14.78 5.79
N GLY A 96 11.18 14.53 4.58
CA GLY A 96 10.71 15.56 3.65
C GLY A 96 11.84 16.51 3.24
N ASN A 97 11.55 17.82 3.19
CA ASN A 97 12.52 18.84 2.76
C ASN A 97 13.46 19.34 3.88
N ARG A 98 13.48 18.67 5.03
CA ARG A 98 14.34 19.05 6.16
C ARG A 98 15.81 18.76 5.83
N LYS A 99 16.69 19.68 6.21
CA LYS A 99 18.14 19.60 5.92
C LYS A 99 18.95 19.02 7.07
N ASP A 100 18.54 19.27 8.31
CA ASP A 100 19.27 18.86 9.52
C ASP A 100 18.89 17.45 9.97
N ILE A 101 19.11 16.47 9.08
CA ILE A 101 18.72 15.07 9.29
C ILE A 101 19.91 14.20 9.66
N ILE A 102 19.68 13.32 10.63
CA ILE A 102 20.69 12.43 11.19
C ILE A 102 20.14 11.03 11.22
N PHE A 103 20.87 10.10 10.62
CA PHE A 103 20.55 8.69 10.57
C PHE A 103 21.38 7.97 11.63
N LYS A 104 20.73 7.25 12.54
CA LYS A 104 21.40 6.26 13.39
C LYS A 104 21.03 4.88 12.87
N MET A 105 22.00 4.18 12.33
CA MET A 105 21.80 2.90 11.69
C MET A 105 22.41 1.78 12.54
N PHE A 106 21.69 0.65 12.56
CA PHE A 106 22.03 -0.53 13.34
C PHE A 106 22.10 -1.74 12.39
N PRO A 107 23.27 -2.00 11.77
CA PRO A 107 23.45 -3.08 10.80
C PRO A 107 23.56 -4.48 11.44
N GLY A 108 22.92 -4.71 12.59
CA GLY A 108 23.08 -5.94 13.38
C GLY A 108 23.59 -5.66 14.79
N SER A 109 23.24 -6.55 15.72
CA SER A 109 23.23 -6.32 17.17
C SER A 109 24.54 -5.72 17.73
N ALA A 110 24.41 -4.47 18.22
CA ALA A 110 25.33 -3.71 19.07
C ALA A 110 26.22 -2.63 18.40
N ARG A 111 26.20 -2.44 17.08
CA ARG A 111 26.91 -1.33 16.42
C ARG A 111 25.93 -0.25 15.97
N GLU A 112 26.23 1.00 16.34
CA GLU A 112 25.54 2.19 15.87
C GLU A 112 26.46 2.93 14.91
N GLU A 113 25.97 3.25 13.72
CA GLU A 113 26.63 4.14 12.77
C GLU A 113 25.80 5.39 12.55
N LYS A 114 26.43 6.56 12.66
CA LYS A 114 25.76 7.85 12.49
C LYS A 114 26.13 8.49 11.16
N PHE A 115 25.12 8.95 10.44
CA PHE A 115 25.27 9.71 9.20
C PHE A 115 24.50 11.01 9.30
N ARG A 116 25.07 12.11 8.79
CA ARG A 116 24.34 13.38 8.62
C ARG A 116 23.98 13.55 7.16
N LEU A 117 22.75 13.94 6.87
CA LEU A 117 22.27 14.13 5.50
C LEU A 117 23.14 15.12 4.72
N SER A 118 23.66 16.16 5.38
CA SER A 118 24.58 17.15 4.79
C SER A 118 25.91 16.59 4.32
N ASP A 119 26.32 15.45 4.86
CA ASP A 119 27.65 14.87 4.67
C ASP A 119 27.62 13.69 3.68
N LEU A 120 26.41 13.29 3.26
CA LEU A 120 26.24 12.19 2.32
C LEU A 120 26.59 12.62 0.91
N GLU A 121 27.31 11.74 0.21
CA GLU A 121 27.55 11.91 -1.22
C GLU A 121 26.23 11.81 -2.00
N GLU A 122 26.03 12.76 -2.92
CA GLU A 122 24.91 12.75 -3.85
C GLU A 122 25.30 12.02 -5.13
N ILE A 123 24.62 10.93 -5.43
CA ILE A 123 24.69 10.26 -6.73
C ILE A 123 23.49 10.70 -7.54
N TYR A 124 23.79 11.26 -8.71
CA TYR A 124 22.81 11.53 -9.74
C TYR A 124 22.70 10.28 -10.59
N VAL A 125 21.52 9.66 -10.57
CA VAL A 125 21.21 8.62 -11.55
C VAL A 125 20.74 9.37 -12.79
N GLU A 126 21.45 9.21 -13.90
CA GLU A 126 20.95 9.64 -15.21
C GLU A 126 19.73 8.78 -15.56
N ASP A 127 18.57 9.18 -15.03
CA ASP A 127 17.31 8.92 -15.69
C ASP A 127 17.41 9.69 -17.01
N GLY A 128 17.61 8.98 -18.12
CA GLY A 128 18.04 9.57 -19.38
C GLY A 128 17.24 10.79 -19.78
N GLN A 129 17.89 11.97 -19.81
CA GLN A 129 17.34 13.30 -20.14
C GLN A 129 16.09 13.71 -19.33
N PRO A 130 15.94 15.00 -18.93
CA PRO A 130 14.64 15.51 -18.53
C PRO A 130 13.77 15.55 -19.80
N ASN A 131 13.11 14.44 -20.11
CA ASN A 131 11.99 14.49 -21.03
C ASN A 131 11.01 15.51 -20.44
N THR A 132 10.54 16.41 -21.29
CA THR A 132 9.18 17.00 -21.20
C THR A 132 8.28 16.08 -20.38
N MET A 133 7.66 16.57 -19.28
CA MET A 133 6.84 15.79 -18.34
C MET A 133 6.38 14.49 -18.97
N GLU A 134 7.00 13.37 -18.58
CA GLU A 134 6.86 12.10 -19.29
C GLU A 134 5.37 11.84 -19.54
N GLN A 135 4.99 11.74 -20.81
CA GLN A 135 3.60 11.56 -21.17
C GLN A 135 3.20 10.15 -20.77
N ILE A 136 2.66 10.01 -19.56
CA ILE A 136 2.17 8.74 -19.05
C ILE A 136 0.84 8.48 -19.75
N ASN A 137 0.87 7.59 -20.75
CA ASN A 137 -0.30 7.23 -21.54
C ASN A 137 -1.04 6.02 -20.98
N GLY A 138 -0.56 5.40 -19.90
CA GLY A 138 -1.16 4.19 -19.37
C GLY A 138 -0.88 3.93 -17.89
N LEU A 139 -1.84 3.28 -17.23
CA LEU A 139 -1.81 2.91 -15.82
C LEU A 139 -2.30 1.48 -15.61
N ASN A 140 -1.58 0.71 -14.80
CA ASN A 140 -2.05 -0.54 -14.23
C ASN A 140 -2.75 -0.28 -12.89
N ILE A 141 -4.04 -0.55 -12.83
CA ILE A 141 -4.88 -0.33 -11.65
C ILE A 141 -5.26 -1.67 -11.04
N MET A 142 -5.24 -1.74 -9.71
CA MET A 142 -5.76 -2.88 -8.96
C MET A 142 -6.88 -2.47 -8.02
N SER A 143 -7.92 -3.30 -7.93
CA SER A 143 -8.85 -3.32 -6.80
C SER A 143 -8.67 -4.61 -6.03
N PHE A 144 -8.56 -4.52 -4.70
CA PHE A 144 -8.42 -5.72 -3.89
C PHE A 144 -9.01 -5.59 -2.48
N ASN A 145 -10.04 -6.39 -2.19
CA ASN A 145 -10.48 -6.63 -0.82
C ASN A 145 -9.51 -7.61 -0.16
N ILE A 146 -8.79 -7.15 0.86
CA ILE A 146 -7.70 -7.92 1.49
C ILE A 146 -8.13 -8.76 2.68
N HIS A 147 -9.41 -8.72 3.06
CA HIS A 147 -9.98 -9.48 4.19
C HIS A 147 -9.12 -9.37 5.47
N HIS A 148 -8.75 -8.13 5.80
CA HIS A 148 -7.88 -7.80 6.94
C HIS A 148 -6.50 -8.48 6.88
N GLY A 149 -5.96 -8.70 5.67
CA GLY A 149 -4.68 -9.37 5.45
C GLY A 149 -4.74 -10.87 5.76
N LYS A 150 -5.86 -11.52 5.42
CA LYS A 150 -6.06 -12.95 5.66
C LYS A 150 -6.67 -13.65 4.47
N ASN A 151 -6.30 -14.90 4.26
CA ASN A 151 -6.98 -15.74 3.29
C ASN A 151 -8.35 -16.24 3.78
N LYS A 152 -9.10 -16.91 2.90
CA LYS A 152 -10.41 -17.51 3.21
C LYS A 152 -10.43 -18.54 4.35
N LEU A 153 -9.27 -19.08 4.72
CA LEU A 153 -9.12 -19.98 5.87
C LEU A 153 -8.71 -19.24 7.16
N GLY A 154 -8.52 -17.91 7.09
CA GLY A 154 -8.16 -17.05 8.21
C GLY A 154 -6.66 -16.95 8.50
N PHE A 155 -5.80 -17.57 7.67
CA PHE A 155 -4.35 -17.45 7.82
C PHE A 155 -3.89 -16.06 7.42
N TYR A 156 -2.92 -15.52 8.16
CA TYR A 156 -2.34 -14.21 7.89
C TYR A 156 -1.49 -14.22 6.62
N THR A 157 -1.77 -13.29 5.71
CA THR A 157 -1.21 -13.27 4.34
C THR A 157 -0.81 -11.86 3.89
N LEU A 158 -0.76 -10.89 4.81
CA LEU A 158 -0.48 -9.49 4.48
C LEU A 158 0.80 -9.31 3.63
N ASP A 159 1.88 -10.00 3.96
CA ASP A 159 3.18 -9.90 3.29
C ASP A 159 3.12 -10.34 1.81
N HIS A 160 2.13 -11.17 1.45
CA HIS A 160 1.94 -11.58 0.05
C HIS A 160 1.24 -10.51 -0.78
N ILE A 161 0.57 -9.55 -0.15
CA ILE A 161 -0.18 -8.49 -0.84
C ILE A 161 0.81 -7.50 -1.47
N GLY A 162 1.81 -7.04 -0.70
CA GLY A 162 2.87 -6.18 -1.23
C GLY A 162 3.63 -6.85 -2.38
N LYS A 163 3.98 -8.13 -2.23
CA LYS A 163 4.60 -8.91 -3.30
C LYS A 163 3.75 -9.00 -4.57
N LEU A 164 2.44 -9.26 -4.44
CA LEU A 164 1.54 -9.33 -5.59
C LEU A 164 1.47 -7.99 -6.34
N ILE A 165 1.41 -6.86 -5.61
CA ILE A 165 1.44 -5.52 -6.20
C ILE A 165 2.73 -5.30 -7.01
N ILE A 166 3.89 -5.71 -6.48
CA ILE A 166 5.20 -5.59 -7.14
C ILE A 166 5.29 -6.49 -8.37
N ASP A 167 4.94 -7.77 -8.23
CA ASP A 167 5.06 -8.78 -9.29
C ASP A 167 4.19 -8.43 -10.51
N HIS A 168 3.02 -7.81 -10.27
CA HIS A 168 2.13 -7.34 -11.34
C HIS A 168 2.37 -5.88 -11.76
N GLN A 169 3.40 -5.23 -11.23
CA GLN A 169 3.83 -3.87 -11.58
C GLN A 169 2.73 -2.81 -11.48
N ILE A 170 1.80 -2.96 -10.51
CA ILE A 170 0.65 -2.08 -10.37
C ILE A 170 1.07 -0.65 -10.07
N ASP A 171 0.39 0.33 -10.66
CA ASP A 171 0.67 1.75 -10.48
C ASP A 171 -0.16 2.37 -9.37
N ILE A 172 -1.45 2.05 -9.31
CA ILE A 172 -2.38 2.54 -8.27
C ILE A 172 -3.27 1.39 -7.81
N VAL A 173 -3.43 1.25 -6.50
CA VAL A 173 -4.15 0.17 -5.84
C VAL A 173 -5.26 0.77 -4.97
N GLY A 174 -6.49 0.31 -5.13
CA GLY A 174 -7.57 0.53 -4.16
C GLY A 174 -7.78 -0.71 -3.30
N LEU A 175 -7.54 -0.58 -2.00
CA LEU A 175 -7.72 -1.65 -1.03
C LEU A 175 -8.99 -1.47 -0.21
N GLN A 176 -9.70 -2.57 0.03
CA GLN A 176 -10.84 -2.66 0.94
C GLN A 176 -10.50 -3.60 2.11
N GLU A 177 -11.25 -3.46 3.20
CA GLU A 177 -11.09 -4.24 4.42
C GLU A 177 -9.74 -4.11 5.14
N VAL A 178 -9.16 -2.92 5.08
CA VAL A 178 -7.85 -2.64 5.69
C VAL A 178 -8.02 -2.34 7.17
N ASP A 179 -7.32 -3.10 8.01
CA ASP A 179 -7.24 -2.87 9.44
C ASP A 179 -6.05 -1.99 9.81
N LYS A 180 -6.20 -1.26 10.93
CA LYS A 180 -5.12 -0.56 11.61
C LYS A 180 -5.28 -0.69 13.11
N TYR A 181 -4.25 -1.23 13.77
CA TYR A 181 -4.23 -1.45 15.22
C TYR A 181 -5.38 -2.33 15.75
N VAL A 182 -5.87 -3.27 14.93
CA VAL A 182 -6.92 -4.23 15.33
C VAL A 182 -6.26 -5.53 15.82
N VAL A 183 -6.77 -6.11 16.91
CA VAL A 183 -6.25 -7.37 17.49
C VAL A 183 -6.17 -8.49 16.44
N ARG A 184 -7.23 -8.62 15.62
CA ARG A 184 -7.35 -9.69 14.61
C ARG A 184 -6.28 -9.62 13.52
N SER A 185 -5.65 -8.45 13.33
CA SER A 185 -4.59 -8.17 12.38
C SER A 185 -3.25 -7.88 13.07
N LYS A 186 -3.03 -8.50 14.24
CA LYS A 186 -1.78 -8.39 15.02
C LYS A 186 -1.42 -6.95 15.41
N PHE A 187 -2.41 -6.06 15.49
CA PHE A 187 -2.23 -4.63 15.72
C PHE A 187 -1.32 -3.93 14.68
N GLU A 188 -1.20 -4.47 13.46
CA GLU A 188 -0.40 -3.81 12.42
C GLU A 188 -1.14 -2.61 11.82
N ASP A 189 -0.39 -1.61 11.35
CA ASP A 189 -0.88 -0.60 10.40
C ASP A 189 -0.69 -1.18 8.99
N GLN A 190 -1.70 -1.89 8.49
CA GLN A 190 -1.57 -2.74 7.30
C GLN A 190 -1.21 -1.95 6.06
N VAL A 191 -1.87 -0.82 5.83
CA VAL A 191 -1.59 0.05 4.68
C VAL A 191 -0.16 0.61 4.75
N LYS A 192 0.31 1.04 5.94
CA LYS A 192 1.68 1.54 6.10
C LYS A 192 2.70 0.44 5.78
N LYS A 193 2.44 -0.80 6.20
CA LYS A 193 3.29 -1.95 5.91
C LYS A 193 3.38 -2.21 4.41
N ILE A 194 2.24 -2.41 3.75
CA ILE A 194 2.19 -2.66 2.29
C ILE A 194 2.87 -1.49 1.55
N ALA A 195 2.60 -0.24 1.92
CA ALA A 195 3.22 0.92 1.28
C ALA A 195 4.74 1.04 1.52
N SER A 196 5.25 0.45 2.61
CA SER A 196 6.69 0.33 2.83
C SER A 196 7.29 -0.73 1.91
N GLU A 197 6.65 -1.89 1.78
CA GLU A 197 7.08 -2.99 0.92
C GLU A 197 7.08 -2.59 -0.57
N THR A 198 6.03 -1.91 -1.03
CA THR A 198 5.86 -1.51 -2.43
C THR A 198 6.51 -0.18 -2.77
N SER A 199 7.08 0.52 -1.78
CA SER A 199 7.64 1.88 -1.92
C SER A 199 6.65 2.92 -2.46
N MET A 200 5.35 2.74 -2.20
CA MET A 200 4.28 3.62 -2.68
C MET A 200 3.90 4.74 -1.69
N TYR A 201 3.29 5.79 -2.21
CA TYR A 201 2.46 6.73 -1.45
C TYR A 201 1.19 6.01 -1.00
N TYR A 202 0.59 6.44 0.12
CA TYR A 202 -0.66 5.85 0.57
C TYR A 202 -1.60 6.86 1.21
N ALA A 203 -2.89 6.58 1.11
CA ALA A 203 -3.96 7.24 1.83
C ALA A 203 -4.81 6.20 2.56
N PHE A 204 -5.27 6.53 3.77
CA PHE A 204 -6.13 5.65 4.56
C PHE A 204 -7.35 6.40 5.06
N ALA A 205 -8.51 5.80 4.82
CA ALA A 205 -9.81 6.37 5.14
C ALA A 205 -10.59 5.43 6.06
N PRO A 206 -10.50 5.60 7.38
CA PRO A 206 -11.18 4.72 8.31
C PRO A 206 -12.69 4.95 8.23
N ASN A 207 -13.44 3.87 8.01
CA ASN A 207 -14.89 3.82 8.01
C ASN A 207 -15.45 3.62 9.42
N MET A 208 -14.73 2.85 10.23
CA MET A 208 -15.00 2.61 11.65
C MET A 208 -13.77 2.94 12.50
N ARG A 209 -14.01 3.50 13.69
CA ARG A 209 -13.01 3.76 14.73
C ARG A 209 -13.55 3.28 16.06
N LEU A 210 -12.84 2.39 16.73
CA LEU A 210 -13.22 1.89 18.06
C LEU A 210 -11.98 1.70 18.92
N MET A 211 -11.88 2.46 20.01
CA MET A 211 -10.78 2.33 20.99
C MET A 211 -9.37 2.38 20.38
N GLY A 212 -9.15 3.22 19.37
CA GLY A 212 -7.87 3.36 18.67
C GLY A 212 -7.63 2.34 17.54
N ALA A 213 -8.48 1.32 17.43
CA ALA A 213 -8.52 0.42 16.30
C ALA A 213 -9.35 1.04 15.17
N GLU A 214 -8.84 0.95 13.95
CA GLU A 214 -9.47 1.53 12.76
C GLU A 214 -9.65 0.47 11.66
N TYR A 215 -10.69 0.64 10.86
CA TYR A 215 -11.02 -0.22 9.73
C TYR A 215 -11.58 0.61 8.59
N GLY A 216 -11.15 0.38 7.35
CA GLY A 216 -11.66 1.11 6.20
C GLY A 216 -10.99 0.79 4.87
N ASN A 217 -10.98 1.80 4.00
CA ASN A 217 -10.42 1.70 2.64
C ASN A 217 -9.05 2.38 2.60
N ALA A 218 -8.19 1.93 1.69
CA ALA A 218 -6.90 2.55 1.45
C ALA A 218 -6.61 2.70 -0.05
N ILE A 219 -5.70 3.62 -0.35
CA ILE A 219 -5.08 3.77 -1.66
C ILE A 219 -3.59 3.59 -1.50
N LEU A 220 -2.96 2.89 -2.43
CA LEU A 220 -1.53 2.96 -2.68
C LEU A 220 -1.30 3.49 -4.09
N SER A 221 -0.27 4.31 -4.28
CA SER A 221 0.04 4.92 -5.56
C SER A 221 1.55 5.06 -5.73
N LYS A 222 2.10 4.71 -6.90
CA LYS A 222 3.46 5.10 -7.28
C LYS A 222 3.61 6.62 -7.35
N TYR A 223 2.52 7.32 -7.68
CA TYR A 223 2.48 8.76 -7.87
C TYR A 223 1.98 9.51 -6.62
N PRO A 224 2.37 10.79 -6.44
CA PRO A 224 1.92 11.59 -5.31
C PRO A 224 0.39 11.72 -5.22
N ILE A 225 -0.15 11.42 -4.03
CA ILE A 225 -1.56 11.68 -3.70
C ILE A 225 -1.65 13.14 -3.24
N GLU A 226 -2.22 14.00 -4.08
CA GLU A 226 -2.36 15.43 -3.81
C GLU A 226 -3.30 15.68 -2.63
N SER A 227 -4.46 15.02 -2.65
CA SER A 227 -5.50 15.18 -1.65
C SER A 227 -6.36 13.93 -1.57
N TYR A 228 -6.95 13.68 -0.41
CA TYR A 228 -7.95 12.64 -0.25
C TYR A 228 -8.94 12.98 0.86
N GLN A 229 -10.15 12.43 0.75
CA GLN A 229 -11.23 12.61 1.69
C GLN A 229 -12.03 11.31 1.84
N ASN A 230 -12.52 11.02 3.04
CA ASN A 230 -13.49 9.96 3.26
C ASN A 230 -14.91 10.51 3.28
N VAL A 231 -15.74 10.07 2.34
CA VAL A 231 -17.19 10.35 2.31
C VAL A 231 -17.91 9.20 3.00
N LYS A 232 -18.54 9.47 4.14
CA LYS A 232 -19.31 8.45 4.86
C LYS A 232 -20.55 8.07 4.07
N LEU A 233 -20.73 6.79 3.84
CA LEU A 233 -21.86 6.26 3.11
C LEU A 233 -23.02 5.95 4.07
N PRO A 234 -24.29 6.17 3.65
CA PRO A 234 -25.45 5.89 4.47
C PRO A 234 -25.55 4.38 4.76
N GLY A 235 -25.89 4.04 6.00
CA GLY A 235 -26.05 2.65 6.43
C GLY A 235 -26.13 2.49 7.93
N PHE A 236 -26.77 1.40 8.35
CA PHE A 236 -27.07 1.10 9.74
C PHE A 236 -26.23 -0.06 10.28
N ARG A 237 -25.65 -0.90 9.41
CA ARG A 237 -24.73 -1.99 9.79
C ARG A 237 -23.30 -1.48 9.90
N GLU A 238 -22.34 -2.29 9.43
CA GLU A 238 -20.94 -1.91 9.32
C GLU A 238 -20.83 -0.61 8.52
N LYS A 239 -20.14 0.38 9.10
CA LYS A 239 -20.01 1.69 8.48
C LYS A 239 -19.15 1.57 7.23
N ARG A 240 -19.63 2.14 6.13
CA ARG A 240 -18.98 2.16 4.82
C ARG A 240 -18.59 3.58 4.44
N GLY A 241 -17.71 3.70 3.45
CA GLY A 241 -17.24 4.99 2.95
C GLY A 241 -16.73 4.90 1.52
N LEU A 242 -16.70 6.06 0.87
CA LEU A 242 -16.09 6.30 -0.42
C LEU A 242 -14.85 7.16 -0.16
N LEU A 243 -13.67 6.57 -0.32
CA LEU A 243 -12.41 7.29 -0.27
C LEU A 243 -12.20 7.93 -1.64
N VAL A 244 -12.29 9.27 -1.70
CA VAL A 244 -12.04 10.06 -2.91
C VAL A 244 -10.65 10.65 -2.84
N SER A 245 -9.91 10.67 -3.94
CA SER A 245 -8.56 11.24 -3.99
C SER A 245 -8.25 11.85 -5.34
N LYS A 246 -7.27 12.76 -5.35
CA LYS A 246 -6.63 13.28 -6.55
C LYS A 246 -5.18 12.83 -6.58
N ILE A 247 -4.75 12.22 -7.68
CA ILE A 247 -3.42 11.66 -7.87
C ILE A 247 -2.78 12.33 -9.09
N HIS A 248 -1.57 12.88 -8.93
CA HIS A 248 -0.84 13.55 -10.01
C HIS A 248 0.01 12.56 -10.80
N VAL A 249 -0.42 12.23 -12.00
CA VAL A 249 0.22 11.26 -12.90
C VAL A 249 0.77 12.02 -14.11
N GLY A 250 2.09 12.28 -14.12
CA GLY A 250 2.69 13.13 -15.15
C GLY A 250 2.12 14.54 -15.10
N ASP A 251 1.53 14.99 -16.20
CA ASP A 251 0.82 16.28 -16.33
C ASP A 251 -0.70 16.17 -16.08
N GLN A 252 -1.21 14.98 -15.79
CA GLN A 252 -2.63 14.71 -15.58
C GLN A 252 -2.97 14.55 -14.09
N THR A 253 -4.19 14.96 -13.71
CA THR A 253 -4.75 14.66 -12.38
C THR A 253 -5.85 13.62 -12.53
N ILE A 254 -5.65 12.46 -11.90
CA ILE A 254 -6.62 11.36 -11.88
C ILE A 254 -7.45 11.41 -10.60
N ASN A 255 -8.78 11.41 -10.74
CA ASN A 255 -9.70 11.21 -9.62
C ASN A 255 -9.77 9.71 -9.33
N PHE A 256 -9.18 9.25 -8.22
CA PHE A 256 -9.17 7.83 -7.85
C PHE A 256 -10.04 7.60 -6.62
N LEU A 257 -11.06 6.77 -6.78
CA LEU A 257 -12.11 6.53 -5.79
C LEU A 257 -12.12 5.06 -5.37
N VAL A 258 -12.18 4.80 -4.06
CA VAL A 258 -12.21 3.44 -3.50
C VAL A 258 -13.43 3.27 -2.58
N THR A 259 -14.23 2.25 -2.83
CA THR A 259 -15.43 1.95 -2.04
C THR A 259 -15.48 0.50 -1.55
N HIS A 260 -16.28 0.27 -0.52
CA HIS A 260 -16.72 -1.06 -0.09
C HIS A 260 -18.18 -0.92 0.35
N LEU A 261 -19.12 -1.47 -0.42
CA LEU A 261 -20.55 -1.29 -0.17
C LEU A 261 -21.12 -2.25 0.89
N GLY A 262 -22.28 -1.87 1.43
CA GLY A 262 -23.07 -2.69 2.34
C GLY A 262 -23.69 -3.90 1.64
N LEU A 263 -24.24 -4.81 2.44
CA LEU A 263 -24.79 -6.07 1.94
C LEU A 263 -26.30 -5.99 1.68
N THR A 264 -27.02 -5.16 2.44
CA THR A 264 -28.48 -5.12 2.38
C THR A 264 -28.97 -4.32 1.17
N LYS A 265 -30.15 -4.67 0.65
CA LYS A 265 -30.74 -3.97 -0.50
C LYS A 265 -30.91 -2.46 -0.22
N GLU A 266 -31.41 -2.12 0.96
CA GLU A 266 -31.65 -0.72 1.38
C GLU A 266 -30.35 0.08 1.51
N GLU A 267 -29.31 -0.50 2.13
CA GLU A 267 -28.00 0.16 2.20
C GLU A 267 -27.45 0.37 0.80
N LYS A 268 -27.42 -0.67 -0.04
CA LYS A 268 -26.88 -0.57 -1.39
C LYS A 268 -27.59 0.50 -2.22
N LEU A 269 -28.92 0.56 -2.21
CA LEU A 269 -29.67 1.58 -2.96
C LEU A 269 -29.22 3.00 -2.58
N ASN A 270 -29.18 3.31 -1.28
CA ASN A 270 -28.77 4.62 -0.80
C ASN A 270 -27.30 4.93 -1.10
N GLN A 271 -26.43 3.93 -1.01
CA GLN A 271 -25.00 4.08 -1.27
C GLN A 271 -24.71 4.29 -2.76
N PHE A 272 -25.36 3.53 -3.66
CA PHE A 272 -25.26 3.75 -5.10
C PHE A 272 -25.70 5.16 -5.50
N ASN A 273 -26.76 5.70 -4.88
CA ASN A 273 -27.18 7.08 -5.13
C ASN A 273 -26.12 8.12 -4.75
N VAL A 274 -25.36 7.88 -3.67
CA VAL A 274 -24.23 8.75 -3.30
C VAL A 274 -23.09 8.60 -4.31
N LEU A 275 -22.72 7.37 -4.65
CA LEU A 275 -21.64 7.10 -5.62
C LEU A 275 -21.91 7.81 -6.96
N ARG A 276 -23.13 7.72 -7.48
CA ARG A 276 -23.52 8.39 -8.73
C ARG A 276 -23.32 9.90 -8.71
N GLN A 277 -23.68 10.56 -7.61
CA GLN A 277 -23.48 12.01 -7.46
C GLN A 277 -21.98 12.37 -7.50
N TYR A 278 -21.12 11.56 -6.90
CA TYR A 278 -19.67 11.79 -6.92
C TYR A 278 -19.06 11.48 -8.30
N VAL A 279 -19.50 10.41 -8.94
CA VAL A 279 -19.09 10.06 -10.31
C VAL A 279 -19.47 11.19 -11.28
N GLU A 280 -20.69 11.71 -11.18
CA GLU A 280 -21.14 12.86 -11.97
C GLU A 280 -20.36 14.14 -11.68
N TYR A 281 -20.06 14.40 -10.40
CA TYR A 281 -19.30 15.58 -9.97
C TYR A 281 -17.86 15.58 -10.50
N PHE A 282 -17.17 14.45 -10.45
CA PHE A 282 -15.78 14.36 -10.95
C PHE A 282 -15.72 14.29 -12.48
N GLY A 283 -16.67 13.58 -13.12
CA GLY A 283 -16.77 13.50 -14.57
C GLY A 283 -15.60 12.75 -15.20
N GLU A 284 -14.75 13.47 -15.91
CA GLU A 284 -13.60 12.92 -16.65
C GLU A 284 -12.44 12.52 -15.74
N LYS A 285 -11.47 11.78 -16.31
CA LYS A 285 -10.29 11.28 -15.60
C LYS A 285 -10.61 10.61 -14.26
N THR A 286 -11.70 9.85 -14.22
CA THR A 286 -12.23 9.24 -12.99
C THR A 286 -12.13 7.73 -13.04
N ILE A 287 -11.50 7.16 -12.00
CA ILE A 287 -11.38 5.72 -11.80
C ILE A 287 -12.03 5.38 -10.46
N LEU A 288 -13.06 4.53 -10.50
CA LEU A 288 -13.78 4.05 -9.32
C LEU A 288 -13.57 2.55 -9.16
N VAL A 289 -12.99 2.15 -8.03
CA VAL A 289 -12.69 0.75 -7.73
C VAL A 289 -13.31 0.31 -6.41
N GLY A 290 -13.54 -1.00 -6.27
CA GLY A 290 -13.87 -1.58 -4.97
C GLY A 290 -14.72 -2.85 -5.00
N ASP A 291 -15.07 -3.29 -3.80
CA ASP A 291 -16.08 -4.33 -3.56
C ASP A 291 -17.47 -3.70 -3.47
N PHE A 292 -18.30 -3.95 -4.47
CA PHE A 292 -19.65 -3.40 -4.55
C PHE A 292 -20.70 -4.31 -3.92
N ASN A 293 -20.33 -5.51 -3.46
CA ASN A 293 -21.26 -6.51 -2.93
C ASN A 293 -22.50 -6.73 -3.82
N SER A 294 -22.29 -6.61 -5.14
CA SER A 294 -23.34 -6.56 -6.15
C SER A 294 -22.87 -7.22 -7.43
N ARG A 295 -23.68 -8.14 -7.95
CA ARG A 295 -23.43 -8.84 -9.22
C ARG A 295 -23.64 -7.89 -10.41
N PRO A 296 -23.14 -8.22 -11.61
CA PRO A 296 -23.22 -7.34 -12.77
C PRO A 296 -24.66 -6.94 -13.15
N ASP A 297 -25.65 -7.78 -12.87
CA ASP A 297 -27.08 -7.58 -13.14
C ASP A 297 -27.80 -6.70 -12.10
N HIS A 298 -27.13 -6.29 -11.02
CA HIS A 298 -27.71 -5.44 -9.99
C HIS A 298 -28.02 -4.04 -10.54
N GLU A 299 -29.20 -3.49 -10.22
CA GLU A 299 -29.66 -2.19 -10.72
C GLU A 299 -28.65 -1.06 -10.47
N GLY A 300 -28.04 -1.02 -9.28
CA GLY A 300 -27.02 -0.02 -8.95
C GLY A 300 -25.76 -0.12 -9.80
N ILE A 301 -25.34 -1.33 -10.18
CA ILE A 301 -24.20 -1.52 -11.09
C ILE A 301 -24.55 -1.03 -12.49
N GLN A 302 -25.75 -1.38 -12.97
CA GLN A 302 -26.26 -0.88 -14.26
C GLN A 302 -26.34 0.65 -14.28
N GLN A 303 -26.70 1.27 -13.15
CA GLN A 303 -26.73 2.73 -13.05
C GLN A 303 -25.35 3.38 -13.12
N ILE A 304 -24.34 2.79 -12.48
CA ILE A 304 -22.94 3.27 -12.60
C ILE A 304 -22.46 3.14 -14.06
N LYS A 305 -22.84 2.05 -14.74
CA LYS A 305 -22.50 1.80 -16.15
C LYS A 305 -23.08 2.82 -17.15
N TYR A 306 -24.06 3.63 -16.76
CA TYR A 306 -24.52 4.75 -17.60
C TYR A 306 -23.53 5.92 -17.62
N GLN A 307 -22.66 6.05 -16.63
CA GLN A 307 -21.72 7.16 -16.49
C GLN A 307 -20.26 6.73 -16.65
N LEU A 308 -19.94 5.49 -16.28
CA LEU A 308 -18.60 4.90 -16.35
C LEU A 308 -18.61 3.61 -17.17
N ILE A 309 -17.45 3.27 -17.73
CA ILE A 309 -17.17 2.02 -18.41
C ILE A 309 -16.66 1.00 -17.40
N ASP A 310 -17.23 -0.21 -17.40
CA ASP A 310 -16.69 -1.35 -16.65
C ASP A 310 -15.47 -1.90 -17.40
N ALA A 311 -14.29 -1.85 -16.80
CA ALA A 311 -13.04 -2.25 -17.46
C ALA A 311 -13.04 -3.72 -17.92
N ALA A 312 -13.94 -4.56 -17.39
CA ALA A 312 -14.09 -5.95 -17.80
C ALA A 312 -15.07 -6.15 -18.97
N ALA A 313 -15.83 -5.12 -19.39
CA ALA A 313 -17.02 -5.25 -20.24
C ALA A 313 -16.79 -6.05 -21.54
N ASP A 314 -15.64 -5.84 -22.19
CA ASP A 314 -15.30 -6.45 -23.48
C ASP A 314 -14.25 -7.57 -23.36
N THR A 315 -14.22 -8.26 -22.20
CA THR A 315 -13.22 -9.30 -21.90
C THR A 315 -13.88 -10.64 -21.60
N GLU A 316 -13.14 -11.73 -21.85
CA GLU A 316 -13.58 -13.09 -21.51
C GLU A 316 -13.78 -13.28 -20.00
N GLU A 317 -13.18 -12.42 -19.17
CA GLU A 317 -13.23 -12.46 -17.71
C GLU A 317 -14.40 -11.65 -17.13
N TYR A 318 -15.31 -11.10 -17.94
CA TYR A 318 -16.42 -10.26 -17.48
C TYR A 318 -17.32 -10.92 -16.42
N TYR A 319 -17.46 -12.24 -16.45
CA TYR A 319 -18.23 -13.02 -15.47
C TYR A 319 -17.36 -13.82 -14.50
N GLN A 320 -16.03 -13.70 -14.60
CA GLN A 320 -15.12 -14.37 -13.68
C GLN A 320 -15.40 -13.90 -12.25
N HIS A 321 -15.58 -14.85 -11.35
CA HIS A 321 -15.83 -14.53 -9.94
C HIS A 321 -14.63 -13.82 -9.32
N THR A 322 -14.92 -12.86 -8.45
CA THR A 322 -13.93 -12.09 -7.70
C THR A 322 -14.07 -12.32 -6.20
N TYR A 323 -15.26 -12.70 -5.73
CA TYR A 323 -15.44 -13.32 -4.43
C TYR A 323 -15.32 -14.85 -4.57
N ASP A 324 -14.35 -15.44 -3.87
CA ASP A 324 -14.04 -16.88 -3.88
C ASP A 324 -14.46 -17.55 -2.56
N GLY A 325 -15.71 -17.31 -2.17
CA GLY A 325 -16.32 -17.98 -1.02
C GLY A 325 -16.43 -19.50 -1.22
N ILE A 326 -16.46 -20.25 -0.11
CA ILE A 326 -16.50 -21.72 -0.11
C ILE A 326 -17.71 -22.26 -0.88
N VAL A 327 -18.86 -21.60 -0.74
CA VAL A 327 -20.15 -22.05 -1.31
C VAL A 327 -20.63 -21.12 -2.43
N ILE A 328 -20.37 -19.82 -2.30
CA ILE A 328 -20.88 -18.80 -3.19
C ILE A 328 -19.69 -18.13 -3.86
N LYS A 329 -19.71 -18.11 -5.19
CA LYS A 329 -18.73 -17.41 -6.02
C LYS A 329 -19.45 -16.41 -6.91
N ASN A 330 -19.06 -15.14 -6.83
CA ASN A 330 -19.68 -14.06 -7.59
C ASN A 330 -18.61 -13.06 -8.05
N ARG A 331 -18.87 -12.38 -9.16
CA ARG A 331 -18.18 -11.14 -9.50
C ARG A 331 -18.84 -9.99 -8.75
N ILE A 332 -18.13 -9.39 -7.81
CA ILE A 332 -18.61 -8.25 -7.01
C ILE A 332 -17.57 -7.13 -6.85
N ASP A 333 -16.36 -7.35 -7.36
CA ASP A 333 -15.26 -6.38 -7.37
C ASP A 333 -15.10 -5.79 -8.77
N TYR A 334 -14.97 -4.46 -8.85
CA TYR A 334 -15.00 -3.74 -10.12
C TYR A 334 -13.90 -2.68 -10.22
N ILE A 335 -13.49 -2.42 -11.45
CA ILE A 335 -12.75 -1.22 -11.86
C ILE A 335 -13.63 -0.54 -12.91
N PHE A 336 -14.13 0.65 -12.58
CA PHE A 336 -14.87 1.52 -13.49
C PHE A 336 -14.01 2.71 -13.88
N ILE A 337 -14.10 3.11 -15.14
CA ILE A 337 -13.33 4.23 -15.72
C ILE A 337 -14.25 5.22 -16.43
N SER A 338 -13.89 6.49 -16.48
CA SER A 338 -14.66 7.48 -17.23
C SER A 338 -14.52 7.28 -18.74
N PRO A 339 -15.49 7.74 -19.57
CA PRO A 339 -15.50 7.46 -21.01
C PRO A 339 -14.34 8.04 -21.82
N ASP A 340 -13.59 8.98 -21.25
CA ASP A 340 -12.37 9.56 -21.83
C ASP A 340 -11.11 8.69 -21.62
N MET A 341 -11.25 7.55 -20.94
CA MET A 341 -10.20 6.55 -20.73
C MET A 341 -10.54 5.24 -21.44
N LYS A 342 -9.55 4.37 -21.62
CA LYS A 342 -9.77 3.07 -22.27
C LYS A 342 -9.07 1.93 -21.54
N ALA A 343 -9.83 0.91 -21.15
CA ALA A 343 -9.26 -0.35 -20.68
C ALA A 343 -8.69 -1.14 -21.87
N THR A 344 -7.41 -1.50 -21.81
CA THR A 344 -6.73 -2.30 -22.85
C THR A 344 -6.53 -3.76 -22.45
N ASN A 345 -6.57 -4.03 -21.15
CA ASN A 345 -6.45 -5.37 -20.61
C ASN A 345 -7.16 -5.43 -19.24
N TYR A 346 -7.73 -6.59 -18.91
CA TYR A 346 -8.35 -6.86 -17.62
C TYR A 346 -8.06 -8.29 -17.21
N LYS A 347 -7.72 -8.51 -15.94
CA LYS A 347 -7.45 -9.83 -15.36
C LYS A 347 -7.95 -9.95 -13.93
N VAL A 348 -8.46 -11.11 -13.59
CA VAL A 348 -8.73 -11.59 -12.23
C VAL A 348 -7.59 -12.53 -11.84
N ILE A 349 -6.87 -12.19 -10.78
CA ILE A 349 -5.70 -12.96 -10.37
C ILE A 349 -6.11 -14.09 -9.44
N ASP A 350 -5.93 -15.33 -9.90
CA ASP A 350 -6.17 -16.51 -9.06
C ASP A 350 -5.12 -16.59 -7.95
N THR A 351 -5.56 -16.49 -6.70
CA THR A 351 -4.72 -16.47 -5.51
C THR A 351 -5.51 -16.89 -4.29
N ASN A 352 -4.81 -17.34 -3.25
CA ASN A 352 -5.40 -17.76 -1.97
C ASN A 352 -4.90 -16.88 -0.81
N ILE A 353 -4.69 -15.59 -1.06
CA ILE A 353 -4.21 -14.63 -0.06
C ILE A 353 -5.33 -13.76 0.54
N SER A 354 -6.53 -13.82 -0.04
CA SER A 354 -7.78 -13.25 0.46
C SER A 354 -8.94 -14.23 0.18
N ASP A 355 -10.14 -13.97 0.67
CA ASP A 355 -11.37 -14.60 0.18
C ASP A 355 -11.96 -13.88 -1.05
N HIS A 356 -11.35 -12.75 -1.45
CA HIS A 356 -11.51 -12.15 -2.76
C HIS A 356 -10.27 -12.40 -3.64
N LEU A 357 -10.45 -12.31 -4.96
CA LEU A 357 -9.41 -12.31 -5.97
C LEU A 357 -9.16 -10.86 -6.41
N PRO A 358 -7.90 -10.41 -6.50
CA PRO A 358 -7.60 -9.09 -7.03
C PRO A 358 -8.02 -8.97 -8.49
N VAL A 359 -8.58 -7.82 -8.85
CA VAL A 359 -8.84 -7.46 -10.24
C VAL A 359 -7.86 -6.39 -10.68
N ILE A 360 -7.28 -6.56 -11.87
CA ILE A 360 -6.29 -5.66 -12.46
C ILE A 360 -6.79 -5.21 -13.82
N ALA A 361 -6.65 -3.92 -14.11
CA ALA A 361 -6.90 -3.36 -15.44
C ALA A 361 -5.72 -2.50 -15.89
N SER A 362 -5.34 -2.62 -17.16
CA SER A 362 -4.46 -1.65 -17.83
C SER A 362 -5.33 -0.61 -18.53
N ILE A 363 -5.11 0.68 -18.24
CA ILE A 363 -5.95 1.79 -18.66
C ILE A 363 -5.10 2.81 -19.40
N GLU A 364 -5.47 3.13 -20.64
CA GLU A 364 -4.97 4.29 -21.37
C GLU A 364 -5.65 5.56 -20.83
N ILE A 365 -4.85 6.58 -20.46
CA ILE A 365 -5.31 7.83 -19.82
C ILE A 365 -5.10 9.06 -20.68
#